data_AF-A0A094KRJ0-F1
#
_entry.id   AF-A0A094KRJ0-F1
#
_cell.length_a   1.000
_cell.length_b   1.000
_cell.length_c   1.000
_cell.angle_alpha   90.00
_cell.angle_beta   90.00
_cell.angle_gamma   90.00
#
_symmetry.space_group_name_H-M   'P 1'
#
loop_
_entity.id
_entity.type
_entity.pdbx_description
1 polymer ?
#
loop_
_entity_poly.entity_id
_entity_poly.type
_entity_poly.pdbx_seq_one_letter_code
_entity_poly.pdbx_strand_id
1 'polypeptide(L)'
;MLSRKVCGKGWGLWEEPGNFNSHLSALTWVAQLVIFDYACFHKQDDEDQIPVFLARMCKKFFQQLAETPFGHILQWQLYLFKVGKAAIAKHQARWSLDRQTVEYWGIELQMTQVLQLVLSEYQKAHSLLWDELLFGAKDLIPMESWRLKDDLDLEDFGGSWLSHPSNSEFLNGAELALFRRIQGNPKLRAMFLTTAADRSVALCPKAMKIYKAHAQDFLKPVLVLAHVAPSLPL
;
A
#
# COMPACT_ATOMS: atom_id res chain seq x y z
N MET A 1 -1.04 -34.90 0.56
CA MET A 1 0.12 -34.80 1.47
C MET A 1 1.42 -35.01 0.69
N LEU A 2 2.12 -33.93 0.33
CA LEU A 2 3.54 -33.93 -0.01
C LEU A 2 4.12 -32.63 0.57
N SER A 3 4.49 -32.68 1.85
CA SER A 3 5.20 -31.60 2.53
C SER A 3 6.60 -31.51 1.93
N ARG A 4 6.88 -30.45 1.16
CA ARG A 4 8.26 -30.10 0.81
C ARG A 4 8.92 -29.56 2.08
N LYS A 5 9.57 -30.46 2.81
CA LYS A 5 10.62 -30.12 3.77
C LYS A 5 11.59 -29.16 3.09
N VAL A 6 11.79 -28.00 3.69
CA VAL A 6 12.91 -27.10 3.41
C VAL A 6 14.19 -27.87 3.75
N CYS A 7 14.79 -28.48 2.74
CA CYS A 7 16.13 -29.06 2.84
C CYS A 7 17.14 -27.90 2.73
N GLY A 8 18.14 -27.91 3.62
CA GLY A 8 19.05 -26.80 3.90
C GLY A 8 19.83 -26.26 2.70
N LYS A 9 20.55 -25.16 2.96
CA LYS A 9 21.51 -24.50 2.05
C LYS A 9 22.55 -25.50 1.53
N GLY A 10 22.17 -26.25 0.49
CA GLY A 10 23.07 -27.03 -0.34
C GLY A 10 23.47 -26.18 -1.54
N TRP A 11 24.76 -26.17 -1.86
CA TRP A 11 25.24 -25.65 -3.13
C TRP A 11 24.49 -26.33 -4.28
N GLY A 12 23.96 -25.54 -5.22
CA GLY A 12 23.22 -26.04 -6.38
C GLY A 12 21.71 -25.75 -6.39
N LEU A 13 21.19 -24.89 -5.51
CA LEU A 13 19.84 -24.34 -5.72
C LEU A 13 19.89 -23.34 -6.88
N TRP A 14 19.18 -23.62 -7.98
CA TRP A 14 19.02 -22.66 -9.07
C TRP A 14 18.43 -21.36 -8.53
N GLU A 15 19.13 -20.24 -8.72
CA GLU A 15 18.64 -18.94 -8.29
C GLU A 15 17.38 -18.56 -9.07
N GLU A 16 16.46 -17.88 -8.39
CA GLU A 16 15.30 -17.31 -9.07
C GLU A 16 15.76 -16.22 -10.06
N PRO A 17 15.11 -16.11 -11.24
CA PRO A 17 15.47 -15.10 -12.24
C PRO A 17 15.56 -13.68 -11.70
N GLY A 18 14.72 -13.34 -10.71
CA GLY A 18 14.74 -12.03 -10.04
C GLY A 18 16.01 -11.75 -9.25
N ASN A 19 16.55 -12.76 -8.54
CA ASN A 19 17.79 -12.62 -7.77
C ASN A 19 18.99 -12.46 -8.70
N PHE A 20 19.04 -13.25 -9.78
CA PHE A 20 20.10 -13.13 -10.78
C PHE A 20 20.04 -11.77 -11.51
N ASN A 21 18.84 -11.28 -11.84
CA ASN A 21 18.66 -9.95 -12.44
C ASN A 21 19.13 -8.82 -11.51
N SER A 22 18.95 -8.96 -10.20
CA SER A 22 19.46 -8.01 -9.20
C SER A 22 20.99 -7.93 -9.22
N HIS A 23 21.68 -9.08 -9.23
CA HIS A 23 23.14 -9.13 -9.32
C HIS A 23 23.67 -8.50 -10.62
N LEU A 24 23.05 -8.81 -11.77
CA LEU A 24 23.41 -8.19 -13.05
C LEU A 24 23.20 -6.67 -13.03
N SER A 25 22.10 -6.20 -12.42
CA SER A 25 21.80 -4.77 -12.26
C SER A 25 22.86 -4.07 -11.41
N ALA A 26 23.32 -4.70 -10.33
CA ALA A 26 24.39 -4.16 -9.50
C ALA A 26 25.70 -4.01 -10.30
N LEU A 27 26.06 -5.00 -11.13
CA LEU A 27 27.23 -4.92 -12.02
C LEU A 27 27.10 -3.79 -13.05
N THR A 28 25.92 -3.63 -13.64
CA THR A 28 25.63 -2.51 -14.56
C THR A 28 25.83 -1.16 -13.86
N TRP A 29 25.28 -1.01 -12.65
CA TRP A 29 25.41 0.23 -11.85
C TRP A 29 26.85 0.58 -11.50
N VAL A 30 27.62 -0.40 -11.00
CA VAL A 30 29.04 -0.19 -10.65
C VAL A 30 29.83 0.26 -11.86
N ALA A 31 29.59 -0.35 -13.02
CA ALA A 31 30.31 0.00 -14.22
C ALA A 31 29.90 1.35 -14.82
N GLN A 32 28.63 1.74 -14.69
CA GLN A 32 28.18 3.10 -15.02
C GLN A 32 28.88 4.15 -14.15
N LEU A 33 29.03 3.89 -12.84
CA LEU A 33 29.77 4.77 -11.92
C LEU A 33 31.24 4.89 -12.31
N VAL A 34 31.91 3.77 -12.61
CA VAL A 34 33.32 3.78 -13.03
C VAL A 34 33.51 4.54 -14.35
N ILE A 35 32.61 4.36 -15.33
CA ILE A 35 32.68 5.08 -16.60
C ILE A 35 32.42 6.57 -16.41
N PHE A 36 31.49 6.93 -15.53
CA PHE A 36 31.19 8.31 -15.21
C PHE A 36 32.38 9.00 -14.54
N ASP A 37 32.95 8.40 -13.51
CA ASP A 37 34.15 8.88 -12.83
C ASP A 37 35.32 9.07 -13.80
N TYR A 38 35.56 8.06 -14.65
CA TYR A 38 36.59 8.12 -15.68
C TYR A 38 36.36 9.25 -16.70
N ALA A 39 35.10 9.48 -17.08
CA ALA A 39 34.72 10.56 -18.00
C ALA A 39 34.95 11.94 -17.39
N CYS A 40 34.54 12.13 -16.13
CA CYS A 40 34.78 13.37 -15.38
C CYS A 40 36.28 13.65 -15.24
N PHE A 41 37.08 12.62 -14.92
CA PHE A 41 38.54 12.76 -14.86
C PHE A 41 39.17 13.14 -16.20
N HIS A 42 38.76 12.48 -17.30
CA HIS A 42 39.33 12.74 -18.63
C HIS A 42 38.89 14.06 -19.29
N LYS A 43 37.79 14.64 -18.81
CA LYS A 43 37.18 15.85 -19.37
C LYS A 43 37.10 16.98 -18.34
N GLN A 44 37.95 16.93 -17.32
CA GLN A 44 37.97 17.92 -16.26
C GLN A 44 38.24 19.35 -16.77
N ASP A 45 39.00 19.48 -17.87
CA ASP A 45 39.31 20.78 -18.48
C ASP A 45 38.21 21.31 -19.43
N ASP A 46 37.23 20.48 -19.79
CA ASP A 46 36.14 20.81 -20.73
C ASP A 46 34.90 19.94 -20.40
N GLU A 47 34.17 20.37 -19.37
CA GLU A 47 33.04 19.62 -18.80
C GLU A 47 31.89 19.43 -19.81
N ASP A 48 31.72 20.34 -20.77
CA ASP A 48 30.71 20.24 -21.83
C ASP A 48 30.94 19.01 -22.73
N GLN A 49 32.15 18.44 -22.73
CA GLN A 49 32.47 17.21 -23.46
C GLN A 49 32.16 15.93 -22.69
N ILE A 50 31.84 15.99 -21.39
CA ILE A 50 31.52 14.82 -20.57
C ILE A 50 30.34 14.05 -21.19
N PRO A 51 29.18 14.66 -21.52
CA PRO A 51 28.05 13.94 -22.12
C PRO A 51 28.41 13.31 -23.47
N VAL A 52 29.22 14.00 -24.29
CA VAL A 52 29.67 13.51 -25.61
C VAL A 52 30.59 12.30 -25.45
N PHE A 53 31.48 12.32 -24.46
CA PHE A 53 32.38 11.23 -24.15
C PHE A 53 31.62 10.01 -23.60
N LEU A 54 30.67 10.24 -22.68
CA LEU A 54 29.79 9.20 -22.15
C LEU A 54 28.98 8.54 -23.26
N ALA A 55 28.35 9.32 -24.14
CA ALA A 55 27.58 8.79 -25.26
C ALA A 55 28.44 7.86 -26.14
N ARG A 56 29.70 8.22 -26.37
CA ARG A 56 30.66 7.40 -27.14
C ARG A 56 31.01 6.10 -26.42
N MET A 57 31.31 6.16 -25.12
CA MET A 57 31.62 4.99 -24.31
C MET A 57 30.41 4.05 -24.21
N CYS A 58 29.23 4.59 -23.98
CA CYS A 58 27.98 3.82 -23.97
C CYS A 58 27.71 3.17 -25.32
N LYS A 59 27.90 3.90 -26.43
CA LYS A 59 27.76 3.36 -27.79
C LYS A 59 28.75 2.24 -28.08
N LYS A 60 29.95 2.29 -27.53
CA LYS A 60 30.98 1.27 -27.81
C LYS A 60 30.84 0.03 -26.92
N PHE A 61 30.48 0.22 -25.64
CA PHE A 61 30.59 -0.84 -24.64
C PHE A 61 29.27 -1.23 -23.97
N PHE A 62 28.30 -0.32 -23.87
CA PHE A 62 26.99 -0.53 -23.21
C PHE A 62 25.86 -0.58 -24.25
N GLN A 63 26.01 -1.47 -25.23
CA GLN A 63 24.95 -1.77 -26.18
C GLN A 63 24.55 -3.22 -26.10
N GLN A 64 23.23 -3.47 -26.12
CA GLN A 64 22.67 -4.82 -26.04
C GLN A 64 23.16 -5.74 -27.17
N LEU A 65 23.49 -5.21 -28.34
CA LEU A 65 23.94 -6.01 -29.49
C LEU A 65 25.46 -6.06 -29.63
N ALA A 66 26.21 -5.39 -28.74
CA ALA A 66 27.65 -5.42 -28.80
C ALA A 66 28.20 -6.71 -28.17
N GLU A 67 29.23 -7.30 -28.78
CA GLU A 67 29.97 -8.45 -28.26
C GLU A 67 30.96 -8.00 -27.16
N THR A 68 30.42 -7.34 -26.12
CA THR A 68 31.18 -6.90 -24.95
C THR A 68 30.61 -7.58 -23.70
N PRO A 69 31.38 -7.67 -22.59
CA PRO A 69 30.86 -8.20 -21.34
C PRO A 69 29.56 -7.53 -20.91
N PHE A 70 29.45 -6.21 -21.07
CA PHE A 70 28.23 -5.47 -20.75
C PHE A 70 27.11 -5.67 -21.76
N GLY A 71 27.41 -5.86 -23.05
CA GLY A 71 26.42 -6.26 -24.04
C GLY A 71 25.78 -7.60 -23.69
N HIS A 72 26.57 -8.61 -23.30
CA HIS A 72 26.06 -9.89 -22.82
C HIS A 72 25.26 -9.76 -21.52
N ILE A 73 25.72 -8.98 -20.53
CA ILE A 73 24.96 -8.71 -19.29
C ILE A 73 23.59 -8.13 -19.61
N LEU A 74 23.52 -7.12 -20.49
CA LEU A 74 22.27 -6.49 -20.90
C LEU A 74 21.34 -7.46 -21.65
N GLN A 75 21.88 -8.35 -22.49
CA GLN A 75 21.10 -9.42 -23.14
C GLN A 75 20.52 -10.41 -22.13
N TRP A 76 21.33 -10.83 -21.14
CA TRP A 76 20.88 -11.74 -20.09
C TRP A 76 19.78 -11.12 -19.23
N GLN A 77 19.87 -9.83 -18.90
CA GLN A 77 18.80 -9.11 -18.20
C GLN A 77 17.48 -9.12 -19.00
N LEU A 78 17.53 -8.84 -20.31
CA LEU A 78 16.33 -8.90 -21.17
C LEU A 78 15.74 -10.31 -21.24
N TYR A 79 16.60 -11.31 -21.39
CA TYR A 79 16.18 -12.71 -21.42
C TYR A 79 15.51 -13.11 -20.10
N LEU A 80 16.13 -12.79 -18.96
CA LEU A 80 15.59 -13.07 -17.63
C LEU A 80 14.31 -12.32 -17.34
N PHE A 81 14.14 -11.10 -17.87
CA PHE A 81 12.88 -10.37 -17.78
C PHE A 81 11.77 -11.05 -18.57
N LYS A 82 12.08 -11.53 -19.78
CA LYS A 82 11.13 -12.31 -20.61
C LYS A 82 10.77 -13.63 -19.92
N VAL A 83 11.74 -14.35 -19.39
CA VAL A 83 11.53 -15.59 -18.64
C VAL A 83 10.76 -15.32 -17.35
N GLY A 84 11.06 -14.24 -16.63
CA GLY A 84 10.33 -13.85 -15.42
C GLY A 84 8.86 -13.52 -15.67
N LYS A 85 8.53 -12.95 -16.83
CA LYS A 85 7.15 -12.72 -17.27
C LYS A 85 6.43 -14.00 -17.72
N ALA A 86 7.15 -14.96 -18.31
CA ALA A 86 6.59 -16.18 -18.88
C ALA A 86 6.58 -17.38 -17.92
N ALA A 87 7.47 -17.39 -16.93
CA ALA A 87 7.46 -18.36 -15.84
C ALA A 87 6.16 -18.14 -15.07
N ILE A 88 5.27 -19.14 -15.15
CA ILE A 88 3.98 -19.24 -14.46
C ILE A 88 4.10 -18.48 -13.15
N ALA A 89 3.42 -17.33 -13.06
CA ALA A 89 3.55 -16.41 -11.94
C ALA A 89 3.40 -17.22 -10.64
N LYS A 90 4.51 -17.40 -9.91
CA LYS A 90 4.55 -18.13 -8.64
C LYS A 90 3.55 -17.56 -7.62
N HIS A 91 3.11 -16.34 -7.87
CA HIS A 91 2.22 -15.55 -7.05
C HIS A 91 0.86 -15.31 -7.74
N GLN A 92 0.43 -16.19 -8.65
CA GLN A 92 -0.92 -16.11 -9.18
C GLN A 92 -1.88 -16.91 -8.30
N ALA A 93 -2.94 -16.24 -7.84
CA ALA A 93 -4.07 -16.91 -7.24
C ALA A 93 -4.74 -17.82 -8.30
N ARG A 94 -4.91 -19.10 -7.96
CA ARG A 94 -5.54 -20.10 -8.85
C ARG A 94 -6.91 -20.46 -8.29
N TRP A 95 -7.91 -20.41 -9.15
CA TRP A 95 -9.24 -20.89 -8.80
C TRP A 95 -9.34 -22.38 -9.11
N SER A 96 -9.97 -23.13 -8.21
CA SER A 96 -10.45 -24.48 -8.51
C SER A 96 -11.51 -24.43 -9.62
N LEU A 97 -11.65 -25.52 -10.37
CA LEU A 97 -12.62 -25.63 -11.48
C LEU A 97 -14.07 -25.38 -11.05
N ASP A 98 -14.41 -25.77 -9.83
CA ASP A 98 -15.72 -25.56 -9.20
C ASP A 98 -15.89 -24.14 -8.59
N ARG A 99 -14.85 -23.31 -8.66
CA ARG A 99 -14.79 -21.94 -8.10
C ARG A 99 -15.02 -21.86 -6.58
N GLN A 100 -14.86 -22.98 -5.86
CA GLN A 100 -15.05 -23.01 -4.41
C GLN A 100 -13.78 -22.73 -3.62
N THR A 101 -12.61 -22.84 -4.24
CA THR A 101 -11.31 -22.71 -3.56
C THR A 101 -10.37 -21.82 -4.37
N VAL A 102 -9.67 -20.93 -3.66
CA VAL A 102 -8.56 -20.13 -4.19
C VAL A 102 -7.26 -20.64 -3.58
N GLU A 103 -6.31 -21.04 -4.42
CA GLU A 103 -4.95 -21.36 -3.99
C GLU A 103 -4.03 -20.16 -4.25
N TYR A 104 -3.35 -19.68 -3.22
CA TYR A 104 -2.30 -18.67 -3.34
C TYR A 104 -1.13 -19.08 -2.45
N TRP A 105 0.08 -19.18 -3.01
CA TRP A 105 1.29 -19.60 -2.27
C TRP A 105 1.17 -20.96 -1.55
N GLY A 106 0.37 -21.88 -2.10
CA GLY A 106 0.10 -23.18 -1.46
C GLY A 106 -0.80 -23.10 -0.23
N ILE A 107 -1.39 -21.92 0.03
CA ILE A 107 -2.50 -21.74 0.95
C ILE A 107 -3.77 -21.86 0.14
N GLU A 108 -4.58 -22.86 0.45
CA GLU A 108 -5.92 -23.02 -0.10
C GLU A 108 -6.92 -22.32 0.82
N LEU A 109 -7.77 -21.48 0.24
CA LEU A 109 -8.83 -20.77 0.94
C LEU A 109 -10.17 -21.12 0.29
N GLN A 110 -11.10 -21.65 1.07
CA GLN A 110 -12.45 -21.92 0.59
C GLN A 110 -13.29 -20.65 0.55
N MET A 111 -14.23 -20.55 -0.38
CA MET A 111 -15.16 -19.42 -0.48
C MET A 111 -16.00 -19.24 0.79
N THR A 112 -16.32 -20.34 1.50
CA THR A 112 -16.95 -20.27 2.82
C THR A 112 -16.09 -19.55 3.85
N GLN A 113 -14.77 -19.74 3.80
CA GLN A 113 -13.82 -19.05 4.68
C GLN A 113 -13.64 -17.58 4.27
N VAL A 114 -13.68 -17.27 2.97
CA VAL A 114 -13.73 -15.88 2.49
C VAL A 114 -14.97 -15.17 3.05
N LEU A 115 -16.15 -15.80 2.94
CA LEU A 115 -17.39 -15.24 3.47
C LEU A 115 -17.33 -15.05 4.98
N GLN A 116 -16.78 -16.02 5.72
CA GLN A 116 -16.56 -15.90 7.16
C GLN A 116 -15.63 -14.75 7.51
N LEU A 117 -14.55 -14.56 6.75
CA LEU A 117 -13.63 -13.43 6.92
C LEU A 117 -14.35 -12.10 6.67
N VAL A 118 -15.11 -11.98 5.58
CA VAL A 118 -15.88 -10.76 5.29
C VAL A 118 -16.87 -10.45 6.41
N LEU A 119 -17.60 -11.47 6.90
CA LEU A 119 -18.52 -11.31 8.01
C LEU A 119 -17.81 -10.92 9.31
N SER A 120 -16.67 -11.53 9.63
CA SER A 120 -15.92 -11.21 10.85
C SER A 120 -15.34 -9.80 10.81
N GLU A 121 -14.77 -9.39 9.68
CA GLU A 121 -14.23 -8.04 9.50
C GLU A 121 -15.36 -7.00 9.50
N TYR A 122 -16.52 -7.30 8.91
CA TYR A 122 -17.71 -6.44 8.98
C TYR A 122 -18.17 -6.24 10.43
N GLN A 123 -18.35 -7.33 11.19
CA GLN A 123 -18.77 -7.25 12.59
C GLN A 123 -17.77 -6.45 13.45
N LYS A 124 -16.48 -6.66 13.20
CA LYS A 124 -15.40 -5.92 13.88
C LYS A 124 -15.40 -4.44 13.51
N ALA A 125 -15.51 -4.10 12.23
CA ALA A 125 -15.60 -2.72 11.77
C ALA A 125 -16.85 -2.04 12.35
N HIS A 126 -17.98 -2.72 12.37
CA HIS A 126 -19.23 -2.22 12.93
C HIS A 126 -19.10 -1.93 14.43
N SER A 127 -18.57 -2.86 15.23
CA SER A 127 -18.39 -2.64 16.67
C SER A 127 -17.40 -1.51 16.96
N LEU A 128 -16.25 -1.47 16.27
CA LEU A 128 -15.28 -0.38 16.44
C LEU A 128 -15.87 0.99 16.06
N LEU A 129 -16.60 1.06 14.94
CA LEU A 129 -17.25 2.29 14.54
C LEU A 129 -18.30 2.71 15.55
N TRP A 130 -19.23 1.82 15.87
CA TRP A 130 -20.40 2.15 16.68
C TRP A 130 -20.04 2.37 18.15
N ASP A 131 -19.30 1.44 18.76
CA ASP A 131 -19.03 1.45 20.20
C ASP A 131 -17.90 2.41 20.56
N GLU A 132 -16.79 2.37 19.81
CA GLU A 132 -15.57 3.10 20.17
C GLU A 132 -15.45 4.48 19.52
N LEU A 133 -15.84 4.63 18.25
CA LEU A 133 -15.70 5.90 17.52
C LEU A 133 -16.94 6.79 17.64
N LEU A 134 -18.14 6.21 17.60
CA LEU A 134 -19.41 6.93 17.69
C LEU A 134 -20.01 6.91 19.10
N PHE A 135 -19.38 6.22 20.06
CA PHE A 135 -19.81 6.14 21.46
C PHE A 135 -21.29 5.71 21.63
N GLY A 136 -21.74 4.80 20.76
CA GLY A 136 -23.12 4.31 20.68
C GLY A 136 -24.16 5.40 20.49
N ALA A 137 -23.79 6.52 19.86
CA ALA A 137 -24.68 7.66 19.66
C ALA A 137 -25.77 7.32 18.64
N LYS A 138 -27.04 7.41 19.08
CA LYS A 138 -28.23 7.16 18.25
C LYS A 138 -28.79 8.42 17.60
N ASP A 139 -28.29 9.56 18.02
CA ASP A 139 -28.72 10.91 17.69
C ASP A 139 -27.79 11.61 16.69
N LEU A 140 -26.87 10.85 16.07
CA LEU A 140 -26.07 11.36 14.96
C LEU A 140 -26.93 11.50 13.71
N ILE A 141 -26.71 12.59 12.97
CA ILE A 141 -27.38 12.82 11.69
C ILE A 141 -26.98 11.67 10.74
N PRO A 142 -27.94 10.85 10.28
CA PRO A 142 -27.64 9.81 9.30
C PRO A 142 -27.18 10.47 8.00
N MET A 143 -26.01 10.06 7.51
CA MET A 143 -25.54 10.47 6.17
C MET A 143 -25.89 9.38 5.17
N GLU A 144 -26.57 9.78 4.10
CA GLU A 144 -26.90 8.92 2.99
C GLU A 144 -25.78 8.99 1.95
N SER A 145 -24.99 7.92 1.82
CA SER A 145 -23.81 7.90 0.95
C SER A 145 -24.11 8.28 -0.51
N TRP A 146 -25.29 7.90 -1.01
CA TRP A 146 -25.74 8.19 -2.38
C TRP A 146 -26.08 9.68 -2.64
N ARG A 147 -26.21 10.50 -1.59
CA ARG A 147 -26.45 11.95 -1.70
C ARG A 147 -25.16 12.77 -1.66
N LEU A 148 -24.08 12.18 -1.14
CA LEU A 148 -22.78 12.82 -1.10
C LEU A 148 -22.19 12.85 -2.51
N LYS A 149 -21.72 14.02 -2.92
CA LYS A 149 -20.97 14.21 -4.17
C LYS A 149 -19.48 14.15 -3.88
N ASP A 150 -18.76 13.41 -4.70
CA ASP A 150 -17.32 13.38 -4.71
C ASP A 150 -16.83 13.67 -6.13
N ASP A 151 -15.71 14.38 -6.24
CA ASP A 151 -15.06 14.66 -7.51
C ASP A 151 -13.79 13.84 -7.60
N LEU A 152 -13.88 12.69 -8.27
CA LEU A 152 -12.77 11.75 -8.41
C LEU A 152 -11.73 12.23 -9.43
N ASP A 153 -12.06 13.22 -10.25
CA ASP A 153 -11.16 13.81 -11.24
C ASP A 153 -10.35 14.98 -10.65
N LEU A 154 -10.59 15.33 -9.38
CA LEU A 154 -9.87 16.39 -8.69
C LEU A 154 -8.43 15.97 -8.38
N GLU A 155 -7.48 16.50 -9.16
CA GLU A 155 -6.04 16.25 -8.96
C GLU A 155 -5.41 17.10 -7.83
N ASP A 156 -6.18 18.02 -7.25
CA ASP A 156 -5.70 18.91 -6.19
C ASP A 156 -5.36 18.13 -4.91
N PHE A 157 -4.14 18.37 -4.40
CA PHE A 157 -3.69 17.80 -3.14
C PHE A 157 -4.61 18.24 -1.99
N GLY A 158 -5.28 17.28 -1.35
CA GLY A 158 -6.22 17.54 -0.25
C GLY A 158 -7.68 17.61 -0.66
N GLY A 159 -8.01 17.36 -1.94
CA GLY A 159 -9.38 17.17 -2.41
C GLY A 159 -10.10 16.08 -1.61
N SER A 160 -11.31 16.40 -1.15
CA SER A 160 -12.17 15.47 -0.42
C SER A 160 -13.64 15.80 -0.65
N TRP A 161 -14.51 14.78 -0.64
CA TRP A 161 -15.96 14.97 -0.58
C TRP A 161 -16.40 15.89 0.57
N LEU A 162 -15.60 16.03 1.65
CA LEU A 162 -15.84 16.95 2.75
C LEU A 162 -15.86 18.43 2.32
N SER A 163 -15.10 18.79 1.28
CA SER A 163 -15.00 20.16 0.76
C SER A 163 -15.94 20.44 -0.41
N HIS A 164 -16.68 19.44 -0.90
CA HIS A 164 -17.55 19.63 -2.06
C HIS A 164 -18.74 20.55 -1.71
N PRO A 165 -19.01 21.66 -2.44
CA PRO A 165 -20.03 22.65 -2.05
C PRO A 165 -21.45 22.07 -1.90
N SER A 166 -21.81 21.10 -2.73
CA SER A 166 -23.11 20.40 -2.64
C SER A 166 -23.28 19.54 -1.38
N ASN A 167 -22.22 19.25 -0.63
CA ASN A 167 -22.30 18.44 0.59
C ASN A 167 -22.48 19.30 1.85
N SER A 168 -22.39 20.63 1.73
CA SER A 168 -22.43 21.55 2.86
C SER A 168 -23.69 21.40 3.73
N GLU A 169 -24.86 21.16 3.11
CA GLU A 169 -26.11 20.94 3.84
C GLU A 169 -26.11 19.68 4.71
N PHE A 170 -25.40 18.62 4.30
CA PHE A 170 -25.31 17.35 5.04
C PHE A 170 -24.26 17.40 6.14
N LEU A 171 -23.22 18.21 5.95
CA LEU A 171 -22.10 18.32 6.87
C LEU A 171 -22.36 19.33 7.99
N ASN A 172 -23.22 20.32 7.76
CA ASN A 172 -23.48 21.39 8.70
C ASN A 172 -23.87 20.86 10.10
N GLY A 173 -22.99 21.07 11.07
CA GLY A 173 -23.19 20.67 12.46
C GLY A 173 -22.85 19.20 12.75
N ALA A 174 -22.52 18.40 11.73
CA ALA A 174 -21.98 17.06 11.91
C ALA A 174 -20.55 17.12 12.46
N GLU A 175 -19.77 18.16 12.15
CA GLU A 175 -18.39 18.33 12.65
C GLU A 175 -18.31 18.40 14.19
N LEU A 176 -19.39 18.84 14.85
CA LEU A 176 -19.47 18.99 16.30
C LEU A 176 -20.29 17.88 16.98
N ALA A 177 -20.85 16.94 16.22
CA ALA A 177 -21.81 15.96 16.75
C ALA A 177 -21.18 15.08 17.86
N LEU A 178 -19.98 14.53 17.60
CA LEU A 178 -19.25 13.74 18.61
C LEU A 178 -18.82 14.59 19.80
N PHE A 179 -18.46 15.85 19.58
CA PHE A 179 -18.09 16.75 20.67
C PHE A 179 -19.29 17.06 21.59
N ARG A 180 -20.47 17.33 21.02
CA ARG A 180 -21.73 17.48 21.77
C ARG A 180 -22.07 16.21 22.54
N ARG A 181 -21.87 15.03 21.93
CA ARG A 181 -22.05 13.73 22.59
C ARG A 181 -21.13 13.55 23.80
N ILE A 182 -19.85 13.91 23.66
CA ILE A 182 -18.88 13.87 24.75
C ILE A 182 -19.30 14.81 25.89
N GLN A 183 -19.73 16.04 25.57
CA GLN A 183 -20.18 17.01 26.57
C GLN A 183 -21.46 16.58 27.29
N GLY A 184 -22.41 16.00 26.56
CA GLY A 184 -23.72 15.58 27.07
C GLY A 184 -23.71 14.29 27.90
N ASN A 185 -22.67 13.44 27.75
CA ASN A 185 -22.54 12.21 28.51
C ASN A 185 -21.56 12.37 29.68
N PRO A 186 -22.00 12.22 30.96
CA PRO A 186 -21.12 12.43 32.12
C PRO A 186 -19.86 11.55 32.14
N LYS A 187 -19.96 10.30 31.64
CA LYS A 187 -18.82 9.37 31.58
C LYS A 187 -17.82 9.78 30.52
N LEU A 188 -18.29 10.11 29.32
CA LEU A 188 -17.42 10.59 28.23
C LEU A 188 -16.79 11.93 28.58
N ARG A 189 -17.55 12.83 29.21
CA ARG A 189 -17.06 14.13 29.69
C ARG A 189 -15.90 13.96 30.65
N ALA A 190 -16.03 13.08 31.65
CA ALA A 190 -14.96 12.81 32.62
C ALA A 190 -13.71 12.16 31.98
N MET A 191 -13.90 11.43 30.87
CA MET A 191 -12.82 10.73 30.18
C MET A 191 -12.06 11.65 29.19
N PHE A 192 -12.80 12.44 28.41
CA PHE A 192 -12.28 13.21 27.29
C PHE A 192 -12.03 14.68 27.62
N LEU A 193 -12.67 15.27 28.63
CA LEU A 193 -12.47 16.68 28.98
C LEU A 193 -11.66 16.79 30.27
N THR A 194 -10.64 17.65 30.23
CA THR A 194 -9.80 18.03 31.38
C THR A 194 -9.85 19.53 31.56
N THR A 195 -9.85 19.98 32.81
CA THR A 195 -9.70 21.40 33.13
C THR A 195 -8.21 21.72 33.19
N ALA A 196 -7.75 22.62 32.32
CA ALA A 196 -6.38 23.11 32.35
C ALA A 196 -6.17 24.10 33.51
N ALA A 197 -4.90 24.42 33.79
CA ALA A 197 -4.53 25.30 34.90
C ALA A 197 -5.15 26.71 34.82
N ASP A 198 -5.45 27.16 33.60
CA ASP A 198 -6.14 28.43 33.29
C ASP A 198 -7.68 28.33 33.39
N ARG A 199 -8.21 27.21 33.90
CA ARG A 199 -9.64 26.86 33.95
C ARG A 199 -10.30 26.65 32.58
N SER A 200 -9.54 26.64 31.48
CA SER A 200 -10.07 26.26 30.18
C SER A 200 -10.39 24.76 30.13
N VAL A 201 -11.40 24.39 29.35
CA VAL A 201 -11.74 22.99 29.11
C VAL A 201 -11.00 22.54 27.86
N ALA A 202 -10.10 21.57 28.02
CA ALA A 202 -9.29 20.99 26.95
C ALA A 202 -9.56 19.50 26.79
N LEU A 203 -9.29 18.96 25.60
CA LEU A 203 -9.36 17.52 25.35
C LEU A 203 -8.19 16.80 26.04
N CYS A 204 -8.49 15.71 26.73
CA CYS A 204 -7.52 14.88 27.42
C CYS A 204 -6.57 14.22 26.39
N PRO A 205 -5.26 14.50 26.42
CA PRO A 205 -4.31 13.95 25.45
C PRO A 205 -4.28 12.41 25.44
N LYS A 206 -4.44 11.79 26.62
CA LYS A 206 -4.47 10.33 26.77
C LYS A 206 -5.70 9.72 26.11
N ALA A 207 -6.88 10.29 26.35
CA ALA A 207 -8.12 9.84 25.71
C ALA A 207 -8.06 10.01 24.19
N MET A 208 -7.51 11.13 23.71
CA MET A 208 -7.32 11.37 22.28
C MET A 208 -6.35 10.37 21.64
N LYS A 209 -5.29 9.95 22.36
CA LYS A 209 -4.37 8.91 21.87
C LYS A 209 -5.08 7.56 21.70
N ILE A 210 -5.93 7.19 22.65
CA ILE A 210 -6.71 5.95 22.61
C ILE A 210 -7.75 6.01 21.48
N TYR A 211 -8.49 7.12 21.36
CA TYR A 211 -9.44 7.33 20.27
C TYR A 211 -8.79 7.23 18.89
N LYS A 212 -7.61 7.84 18.71
CA LYS A 212 -6.83 7.71 17.47
C LYS A 212 -6.40 6.27 17.20
N ALA A 213 -6.04 5.51 18.24
CA ALA A 213 -5.71 4.09 18.08
C ALA A 213 -6.93 3.28 17.62
N HIS A 214 -8.11 3.50 18.20
CA HIS A 214 -9.35 2.87 17.73
C HIS A 214 -9.68 3.24 16.28
N ALA A 215 -9.44 4.49 15.87
CA ALA A 215 -9.63 4.90 14.48
C ALA A 215 -8.70 4.11 13.54
N GLN A 216 -7.44 3.91 13.92
CA GLN A 216 -6.51 3.07 13.15
C GLN A 216 -6.94 1.60 13.14
N ASP A 217 -7.42 1.08 14.27
CA ASP A 217 -7.91 -0.30 14.36
C ASP A 217 -9.19 -0.52 13.56
N PHE A 218 -10.04 0.50 13.40
CA PHE A 218 -11.21 0.50 12.53
C PHE A 218 -10.83 0.50 11.04
N LEU A 219 -9.79 1.22 10.65
CA LEU A 219 -9.36 1.26 9.25
C LEU A 219 -8.82 -0.09 8.75
N LYS A 220 -8.26 -0.92 9.63
CA LYS A 220 -7.76 -2.26 9.28
C LYS A 220 -8.83 -3.19 8.67
N PRO A 221 -9.96 -3.49 9.35
CA PRO A 221 -11.03 -4.31 8.79
C PRO A 221 -11.68 -3.64 7.57
N VAL A 222 -11.82 -2.31 7.55
CA VAL A 222 -12.35 -1.58 6.37
C VAL A 222 -11.46 -1.79 5.15
N LEU A 223 -10.14 -1.80 5.31
CA LEU A 223 -9.21 -2.09 4.23
C LEU A 223 -9.44 -3.50 3.67
N VAL A 224 -9.62 -4.50 4.54
CA VAL A 224 -9.92 -5.87 4.10
C VAL A 224 -11.25 -5.91 3.34
N LEU A 225 -12.30 -5.28 3.87
CA LEU A 225 -13.61 -5.23 3.23
C LEU A 225 -13.54 -4.52 1.86
N ALA A 226 -12.82 -3.41 1.75
CA ALA A 226 -12.66 -2.67 0.50
C ALA A 226 -11.92 -3.47 -0.59
N HIS A 227 -11.05 -4.41 -0.22
CA HIS A 227 -10.26 -5.17 -1.20
C HIS A 227 -10.82 -6.58 -1.47
N VAL A 228 -11.51 -7.19 -0.51
CA VAL A 228 -12.03 -8.55 -0.61
C VAL A 228 -13.50 -8.56 -1.06
N ALA A 229 -14.34 -7.69 -0.52
CA ALA A 229 -15.78 -7.70 -0.78
C ALA A 229 -16.21 -7.33 -2.21
N PRO A 230 -15.54 -6.41 -2.96
CA PRO A 230 -15.98 -6.04 -4.32
C PRO A 230 -15.92 -7.20 -5.32
N SER A 231 -15.27 -8.30 -4.98
CA SER A 231 -15.13 -9.50 -5.81
C SER A 231 -16.22 -10.56 -5.57
N LEU A 232 -17.10 -10.36 -4.58
CA LEU A 232 -18.19 -11.29 -4.26
C LEU A 232 -19.53 -10.74 -4.79
N PRO A 233 -20.27 -11.51 -5.60
CA PRO A 233 -21.67 -11.18 -5.84
C PRO A 233 -22.45 -11.28 -4.52
N LEU A 234 -23.22 -10.25 -4.20
CA LEU A 234 -24.26 -10.29 -3.17
C LEU A 234 -25.37 -11.28 -3.59
#